data_AF-A0A2D4PP52-F1
#
_entry.id   AF-A0A2D4PP52-F1
#
_cell.length_a   1.000
_cell.length_b   1.000
_cell.length_c   1.000
_cell.angle_alpha   90.00
_cell.angle_beta   90.00
_cell.angle_gamma   90.00
#
_symmetry.space_group_name_H-M   'P 1'
#
loop_
_entity.id
_entity.type
_entity.pdbx_description
1 polymer ?
#
loop_
_entity_poly.entity_id
_entity_poly.type
_entity_poly.pdbx_seq_one_letter_code
_entity_poly.pdbx_strand_id
1 'polypeptide(L)'
;QFTSWMDKIEAIMNASERQYSELREKKSSLSKSKLLKEEIFSHSTLLEAIEVKSTGMTEHYVTQLELQDLHERYQLLKDRIMETITKAEGYVHLHQEYQKNLKVFEVWLEKEQEKLSCL
;
A
#
# COMPACT_ATOMS: atom_id res chain seq x y z
N GLN A 1 -1.44 5.10 -23.52
CA GLN A 1 -2.50 5.35 -22.50
C GLN A 1 -2.21 4.56 -21.23
N PHE A 2 -1.99 3.24 -21.31
CA PHE A 2 -1.61 2.41 -20.16
C PHE A 2 -0.29 2.85 -19.48
N THR A 3 0.74 3.18 -20.26
CA THR A 3 2.01 3.73 -19.74
C THR A 3 1.83 5.01 -18.93
N SER A 4 1.10 6.00 -19.48
CA SER A 4 0.78 7.23 -18.76
C SER A 4 -0.06 6.99 -17.49
N TRP A 5 -0.88 5.95 -17.45
CA TRP A 5 -1.58 5.55 -16.24
C TRP A 5 -0.62 4.97 -15.21
N MET A 6 0.29 4.07 -15.60
CA MET A 6 1.34 3.56 -14.70
C MET A 6 2.21 4.67 -14.12
N ASP A 7 2.62 5.66 -14.94
CA ASP A 7 3.38 6.82 -14.46
C ASP A 7 2.64 7.57 -13.34
N LYS A 8 1.32 7.72 -13.46
CA LYS A 8 0.48 8.35 -12.43
C LYS A 8 0.40 7.50 -11.16
N ILE A 9 0.22 6.18 -11.30
CA ILE A 9 0.18 5.26 -10.17
C ILE A 9 1.52 5.30 -9.41
N GLU A 10 2.64 5.25 -10.12
CA GLU A 10 3.97 5.38 -9.52
C GLU A 10 4.15 6.69 -8.77
N ALA A 11 3.71 7.81 -9.34
CA ALA A 11 3.76 9.10 -8.66
C ALA A 11 2.92 9.12 -7.37
N ILE A 12 1.72 8.51 -7.38
CA ILE A 12 0.87 8.38 -6.19
C ILE A 12 1.55 7.51 -5.13
N MET A 13 2.13 6.37 -5.53
CA MET A 13 2.81 5.45 -4.62
C MET A 13 4.06 6.09 -4.01
N ASN A 14 4.84 6.83 -4.78
CA ASN A 14 6.02 7.54 -4.27
C ASN A 14 5.62 8.66 -3.29
N ALA A 15 4.50 9.35 -3.54
CA ALA A 15 4.00 10.40 -2.64
C ALA A 15 3.43 9.87 -1.32
N SER A 16 3.02 8.60 -1.27
CA SER A 16 2.37 7.97 -0.11
C SER A 16 3.35 7.34 0.90
N GLU A 17 4.66 7.35 0.63
CA GLU A 17 5.73 6.83 1.53
C GLU A 17 5.92 7.61 2.84
N ARG A 18 5.03 8.57 3.16
CA ARG A 18 5.10 9.37 4.38
C ARG A 18 4.82 8.53 5.63
N GLN A 19 5.61 8.75 6.67
CA GLN A 19 5.34 8.22 8.00
C GLN A 19 4.33 9.10 8.75
N TYR A 20 3.32 8.49 9.36
CA TYR A 20 2.28 9.17 10.13
C TYR A 20 2.43 8.88 11.62
N SER A 21 2.30 9.90 12.47
CA SER A 21 2.38 9.74 13.93
C SER A 21 1.05 9.28 14.53
N GLU A 22 -0.08 9.75 13.98
CA GLU A 22 -1.41 9.48 14.51
C GLU A 22 -2.04 8.19 13.95
N LEU A 23 -2.75 7.44 14.79
CA LEU A 23 -3.46 6.21 14.37
C LEU A 23 -4.51 6.49 13.30
N ARG A 24 -5.24 7.62 13.40
CA ARG A 24 -6.28 7.99 12.44
C ARG A 24 -5.69 8.18 11.05
N GLU A 25 -4.57 8.87 10.96
CA GLU A 25 -3.86 9.12 9.70
C GLU A 25 -3.31 7.81 9.11
N LYS A 26 -2.70 6.95 9.93
CA LYS A 26 -2.25 5.61 9.51
C LYS A 26 -3.41 4.80 8.92
N LYS A 27 -4.57 4.78 9.56
CA LYS A 27 -5.78 4.10 9.06
C LYS A 27 -6.30 4.71 7.76
N SER A 28 -6.33 6.04 7.66
CA SER A 28 -6.72 6.73 6.43
C SER A 28 -5.78 6.39 5.25
N SER A 29 -4.47 6.40 5.49
CA SER A 29 -3.47 6.03 4.48
C SER A 29 -3.60 4.56 4.06
N LEU A 30 -3.86 3.66 5.00
CA LEU A 30 -4.14 2.25 4.71
C LEU A 30 -5.39 2.09 3.82
N SER A 31 -6.49 2.78 4.14
CA SER A 31 -7.70 2.77 3.31
C SER A 31 -7.44 3.28 1.90
N LYS A 32 -6.69 4.38 1.74
CA LYS A 32 -6.29 4.90 0.43
C LYS A 32 -5.45 3.89 -0.36
N SER A 33 -4.51 3.22 0.31
CA SER A 33 -3.66 2.19 -0.33
C SER A 33 -4.48 0.99 -0.80
N LYS A 34 -5.50 0.57 -0.03
CA LYS A 34 -6.42 -0.50 -0.41
C LYS A 34 -7.26 -0.15 -1.64
N LEU A 35 -7.76 1.07 -1.74
CA LEU A 35 -8.46 1.57 -2.93
C LEU A 35 -7.54 1.61 -4.15
N LEU A 36 -6.30 2.08 -3.98
CA LEU A 36 -5.31 2.11 -5.06
C LEU A 36 -4.97 0.69 -5.56
N LYS A 37 -4.93 -0.31 -4.66
CA LYS A 37 -4.80 -1.71 -5.06
C LYS A 37 -5.95 -2.16 -5.96
N GLU A 38 -7.19 -1.83 -5.61
CA GLU A 38 -8.35 -2.17 -6.44
C GLU A 38 -8.25 -1.54 -7.83
N GLU A 39 -7.85 -0.26 -7.90
CA GLU A 39 -7.62 0.43 -9.16
C GLU A 39 -6.53 -0.26 -10.00
N ILE A 40 -5.37 -0.55 -9.40
CA ILE A 40 -4.26 -1.24 -10.08
C ILE A 40 -4.73 -2.58 -10.65
N PHE A 41 -5.41 -3.40 -9.85
CA PHE A 41 -5.80 -4.74 -10.28
C PHE A 41 -6.89 -4.73 -11.35
N SER A 42 -7.77 -3.71 -11.37
CA SER A 42 -8.80 -3.56 -12.40
C SER A 42 -8.22 -3.35 -13.81
N HIS A 43 -7.00 -2.80 -13.91
CA HIS A 43 -6.33 -2.53 -15.19
C HIS A 43 -5.65 -3.76 -15.82
N SER A 44 -5.70 -4.94 -15.17
CA SER A 44 -5.23 -6.20 -15.74
C SER A 44 -5.86 -6.51 -17.10
N THR A 45 -7.17 -6.30 -17.23
CA THR A 45 -7.91 -6.49 -18.48
C THR A 45 -7.45 -5.59 -19.64
N LEU A 46 -6.95 -4.39 -19.33
CA LEU A 46 -6.41 -3.47 -20.34
C LEU A 46 -5.04 -3.96 -20.83
N LEU A 47 -4.22 -4.54 -19.95
CA LEU A 47 -2.97 -5.18 -20.35
C LEU A 47 -3.21 -6.41 -21.23
N GLU A 48 -4.17 -7.26 -20.86
CA GLU A 48 -4.58 -8.42 -21.66
C GLU A 48 -5.08 -7.99 -23.06
N ALA A 49 -5.85 -6.90 -23.16
CA ALA A 49 -6.30 -6.38 -24.44
C ALA A 49 -5.14 -5.86 -25.32
N ILE A 50 -4.10 -5.26 -24.71
CA ILE A 50 -2.88 -4.84 -25.39
C ILE A 50 -2.12 -6.07 -25.91
N GLU A 51 -2.00 -7.13 -25.10
CA GLU A 51 -1.39 -8.40 -25.47
C GLU A 51 -2.07 -9.04 -26.68
N VAL A 52 -3.40 -9.20 -26.64
CA VAL A 52 -4.17 -9.76 -27.76
C VAL A 52 -3.94 -8.96 -29.04
N LYS A 53 -3.92 -7.63 -28.96
CA LYS A 53 -3.65 -6.79 -30.15
C LYS A 53 -2.20 -6.93 -30.65
N SER A 54 -1.23 -7.08 -29.74
CA SER A 54 0.18 -7.24 -30.06
C SER A 54 0.48 -8.60 -30.71
N THR A 55 -0.25 -9.66 -30.35
CA THR A 55 -0.09 -10.99 -30.99
C THR A 55 -0.36 -10.94 -32.50
N GLY A 56 -1.27 -10.08 -32.95
CA GLY A 56 -1.52 -9.82 -34.38
C GLY A 56 -0.44 -8.98 -35.09
N MET A 57 0.55 -8.46 -34.36
CA MET A 57 1.64 -7.60 -34.86
C MET A 57 3.04 -8.24 -34.61
N THR A 58 3.08 -9.55 -34.35
CA THR A 58 4.22 -10.32 -33.81
C THR A 58 5.45 -10.43 -34.70
N GLU A 59 5.41 -9.92 -35.94
CA GLU A 59 6.55 -9.94 -36.86
C GLU A 59 7.69 -8.98 -36.44
N HIS A 60 7.47 -8.12 -35.44
CA HIS A 60 8.46 -7.17 -34.94
C HIS A 60 8.99 -7.53 -33.54
N TYR A 61 10.27 -7.90 -33.46
CA TYR A 61 11.00 -8.19 -32.20
C TYR A 61 10.93 -7.03 -31.18
N VAL A 62 10.96 -5.78 -31.66
CA VAL A 62 10.87 -4.57 -30.82
C VAL A 62 9.55 -4.54 -30.03
N THR A 63 8.43 -4.86 -30.68
CA THR A 63 7.10 -4.88 -30.06
C THR A 63 7.00 -5.92 -28.93
N GLN A 64 7.73 -7.03 -29.04
CA GLN A 64 7.74 -8.07 -28.00
C GLN A 64 8.50 -7.61 -26.75
N LEU A 65 9.64 -6.93 -26.93
CA LEU A 65 10.41 -6.38 -25.81
C LEU A 65 9.63 -5.26 -25.08
N GLU A 66 8.98 -4.37 -25.82
CA GLU A 66 8.16 -3.31 -25.24
C GLU A 66 6.98 -3.89 -24.42
N LEU A 67 6.39 -4.98 -24.90
CA LEU A 67 5.32 -5.66 -24.19
C LEU A 67 5.81 -6.37 -22.92
N GLN A 68 7.00 -6.97 -22.96
CA GLN A 68 7.61 -7.58 -21.79
C GLN A 68 7.92 -6.53 -20.72
N ASP A 69 8.54 -5.40 -21.08
CA ASP A 69 8.80 -4.28 -20.15
C ASP A 69 7.50 -3.79 -19.49
N LEU A 70 6.43 -3.68 -20.28
CA LEU A 70 5.11 -3.30 -19.79
C LEU A 70 4.58 -4.27 -18.72
N HIS A 71 4.76 -5.57 -18.95
CA HIS A 71 4.31 -6.62 -18.04
C HIS A 71 5.13 -6.62 -16.74
N GLU A 72 6.45 -6.52 -16.83
CA GLU A 72 7.37 -6.45 -15.69
C GLU A 72 7.07 -5.21 -14.83
N ARG A 73 6.88 -4.06 -15.47
CA ARG A 73 6.56 -2.80 -14.78
C ARG A 73 5.21 -2.87 -14.07
N TYR A 74 4.18 -3.43 -14.72
CA TYR A 74 2.87 -3.61 -14.08
C TYR A 74 2.93 -4.59 -12.90
N GLN A 75 3.68 -5.68 -13.03
CA GLN A 75 3.88 -6.64 -11.95
C GLN A 75 4.59 -6.00 -10.76
N LEU A 76 5.62 -5.19 -10.99
CA LEU A 76 6.30 -4.42 -9.95
C LEU A 76 5.33 -3.48 -9.21
N LEU A 77 4.39 -2.83 -9.91
CA LEU A 77 3.38 -1.99 -9.26
C LEU A 77 2.47 -2.79 -8.33
N LYS A 78 2.03 -3.98 -8.76
CA LYS A 78 1.21 -4.89 -7.95
C LYS A 78 1.95 -5.35 -6.70
N ASP A 79 3.22 -5.70 -6.82
CA ASP A 79 4.03 -6.16 -5.69
C ASP A 79 4.29 -5.01 -4.71
N ARG A 80 4.66 -3.82 -5.20
CA ARG A 80 4.89 -2.64 -4.36
C ARG A 80 3.62 -2.20 -3.60
N ILE A 81 2.43 -2.25 -4.20
CA ILE A 81 1.21 -1.84 -3.50
C ILE A 81 0.82 -2.84 -2.42
N MET A 82 1.06 -4.13 -2.67
CA MET A 82 0.84 -5.19 -1.67
C MET A 82 1.79 -5.02 -0.49
N GLU A 83 3.09 -4.81 -0.74
CA GLU A 83 4.08 -4.54 0.31
C GLU A 83 3.72 -3.29 1.13
N THR A 84 3.28 -2.22 0.46
CA THR A 84 2.84 -0.97 1.10
C THR A 84 1.66 -1.23 2.06
N ILE A 85 0.67 -2.01 1.62
CA ILE A 85 -0.49 -2.37 2.45
C ILE A 85 -0.04 -3.20 3.66
N THR A 86 0.79 -4.23 3.46
CA THR A 86 1.28 -5.08 4.55
C THR A 86 2.05 -4.27 5.59
N LYS A 87 2.94 -3.36 5.17
CA LYS A 87 3.67 -2.46 6.08
C LYS A 87 2.70 -1.55 6.84
N ALA A 88 1.74 -0.94 6.16
CA ALA A 88 0.76 -0.06 6.78
C ALA A 88 -0.13 -0.78 7.80
N GLU A 89 -0.55 -2.02 7.52
CA GLU A 89 -1.29 -2.86 8.46
C GLU A 89 -0.45 -3.17 9.71
N GLY A 90 0.84 -3.49 9.53
CA GLY A 90 1.78 -3.66 10.63
C GLY A 90 1.90 -2.41 11.51
N TYR A 91 2.01 -1.23 10.92
CA TYR A 91 2.09 0.03 11.68
C TYR A 91 0.81 0.39 12.44
N VAL A 92 -0.35 0.09 11.84
CA VAL A 92 -1.66 0.27 12.51
C VAL A 92 -1.75 -0.68 13.70
N HIS A 93 -1.42 -1.95 13.50
CA HIS A 93 -1.45 -2.97 14.56
C HIS A 93 -0.53 -2.60 15.73
N LEU A 94 0.74 -2.27 15.44
CA LEU A 94 1.71 -1.90 16.47
C LEU A 94 1.26 -0.68 17.29
N HIS A 95 0.67 0.34 16.65
CA HIS A 95 0.17 1.51 17.35
C HIS A 95 -1.02 1.16 18.25
N GLN A 96 -1.92 0.27 17.80
CA GLN A 96 -3.05 -0.18 18.63
C GLN A 96 -2.58 -0.98 19.85
N GLU A 97 -1.60 -1.88 19.67
CA GLU A 97 -0.97 -2.62 20.77
C GLU A 97 -0.30 -1.66 21.76
N TYR A 98 0.45 -0.67 21.29
CA TYR A 98 1.05 0.35 22.13
C TYR A 98 0.00 1.11 22.96
N GLN A 99 -1.09 1.59 22.33
CA GLN A 99 -2.16 2.31 23.04
C GLN A 99 -2.84 1.45 24.11
N LYS A 100 -3.06 0.16 23.81
CA LYS A 100 -3.62 -0.79 24.76
C LYS A 100 -2.68 -0.98 25.96
N ASN A 101 -1.40 -1.20 25.71
CA ASN A 101 -0.40 -1.41 26.76
C ASN A 101 -0.19 -0.15 27.61
N LEU A 102 -0.19 1.03 26.98
CA LEU A 102 -0.17 2.31 27.68
C LEU A 102 -1.38 2.43 28.61
N LYS A 103 -2.59 2.07 28.14
CA LYS A 103 -3.77 2.16 28.99
C LYS A 103 -3.72 1.22 30.19
N VAL A 104 -3.21 0.01 30.01
CA VAL A 104 -2.99 -0.95 31.11
C VAL A 104 -1.99 -0.38 32.11
N PHE A 105 -0.90 0.22 31.62
CA PHE A 105 0.11 0.86 32.47
C PHE A 105 -0.45 2.06 33.26
N GLU A 106 -1.24 2.93 32.61
CA GLU A 106 -1.89 4.07 33.26
C GLU A 106 -2.80 3.63 34.42
N VAL A 107 -3.63 2.60 34.19
CA VAL A 107 -4.53 2.05 35.23
C VAL A 107 -3.74 1.43 36.38
N TRP A 108 -2.62 0.76 36.09
CA TRP A 108 -1.74 0.24 37.13
C TRP A 108 -1.10 1.36 37.94
N LEU A 109 -0.61 2.40 37.27
CA LEU A 109 0.05 3.54 37.90
C LEU A 109 -0.91 4.29 38.84
N GLU A 110 -2.15 4.51 38.39
CA GLU A 110 -3.21 5.12 39.20
C GLU A 110 -3.45 4.35 40.51
N LYS A 111 -3.56 3.02 40.43
CA LYS A 111 -3.74 2.16 41.60
C LYS A 111 -2.57 2.21 42.58
N GLU A 112 -1.33 2.27 42.08
CA GLU A 112 -0.16 2.38 42.96
C GLU A 112 -0.07 3.76 43.62
N GLN A 113 -0.45 4.83 42.91
CA GLN A 113 -0.52 6.17 43.49
C GLN A 113 -1.58 6.26 44.58
N GLU A 114 -2.77 5.68 44.37
CA GLU A 114 -3.82 5.61 45.39
C GLU A 114 -3.32 4.93 46.68
N LYS A 115 -2.63 3.78 46.55
CA LYS A 115 -2.05 3.08 47.71
C LYS A 115 -1.06 3.94 48.47
N LEU A 116 -0.18 4.65 47.76
CA LEU A 116 0.81 5.54 48.37
C LEU A 116 0.15 6.75 49.05
N SER A 117 -0.96 7.25 48.52
CA SER A 117 -1.69 8.39 49.10
C SER A 117 -2.53 8.05 50.34
N CYS A 118 -2.81 6.77 50.57
CA CYS A 118 -3.54 6.26 51.74
C CYS A 118 -2.62 5.94 52.93
N LEU A 119 -1.31 6.15 52.81
CA LEU A 119 -0.29 6.01 53.86
C LEU A 119 0.11 7.38 54.42
#